data_AF-A0A8D6PRL2-F1
#
_entry.id   AF-A0A8D6PRL2-F1
#
_cell.length_a   1.000
_cell.length_b   1.000
_cell.length_c   1.000
_cell.angle_alpha   90.00
_cell.angle_beta   90.00
_cell.angle_gamma   90.00
#
_symmetry.space_group_name_H-M   'P 1'
#
loop_
_entity.id
_entity.type
_entity.pdbx_description
1 polymer ?
#
loop_
_entity_poly.entity_id
_entity_poly.type
_entity_poly.pdbx_seq_one_letter_code
_entity_poly.pdbx_strand_id
1 'polypeptide(L)' 'MDDIDKRAINLLINATLMSENEIEKTLKILRDLAKIKKRKDKNLKSIKDVLDYWACQAYEYSMKA' A
#
# COMPACT_ATOMS: atom_id res chain seq x y z
N MET A 1 0.22 12.53 3.11
CA MET A 1 0.44 11.11 3.46
C MET A 1 0.01 10.90 4.90
N ASP A 2 -1.00 10.06 5.13
CA ASP A 2 -1.50 9.71 6.47
C ASP A 2 -0.84 8.41 7.01
N ASP A 3 -1.22 7.98 8.21
CA ASP A 3 -0.64 6.77 8.83
C ASP A 3 -1.02 5.48 8.09
N ILE A 4 -2.15 5.45 7.40
CA ILE A 4 -2.54 4.31 6.56
C ILE A 4 -1.59 4.21 5.37
N ASP A 5 -1.28 5.35 4.73
CA ASP A 5 -0.33 5.41 3.62
C ASP A 5 1.05 4.92 4.06
N LYS A 6 1.59 5.46 5.16
CA LYS A 6 2.92 5.08 5.67
C LYS A 6 3.01 3.59 5.94
N ARG A 7 1.97 3.02 6.57
CA ARG A 7 1.91 1.58 6.86
C ARG A 7 1.88 0.75 5.58
N ALA A 8 1.07 1.12 4.60
CA ALA A 8 0.97 0.40 3.34
C ALA A 8 2.27 0.44 2.53
N ILE A 9 2.91 1.61 2.46
CA ILE A 9 4.19 1.79 1.78
C ILE A 9 5.29 0.95 2.45
N ASN A 10 5.37 0.93 3.77
CA ASN A 10 6.36 0.08 4.48
C ASN A 10 6.13 -1.41 4.24
N LEU A 11 4.87 -1.87 4.15
CA LEU A 11 4.57 -3.26 3.80
C LEU A 11 5.08 -3.60 2.38
N LEU A 12 4.90 -2.68 1.43
CA LEU A 12 5.33 -2.86 0.04
C LEU A 12 6.86 -2.82 -0.11
N ILE A 13 7.55 -1.94 0.61
CA ILE A 13 9.03 -1.90 0.61
C ILE A 13 9.62 -3.23 1.09
N ASN A 14 9.04 -3.79 2.15
CA ASN A 14 9.51 -5.06 2.72
C ASN A 14 9.03 -6.30 1.94
N ALA A 15 8.15 -6.15 0.94
CA ALA A 15 7.57 -7.27 0.21
C ALA A 15 8.62 -8.06 -0.58
N THR A 16 9.76 -7.46 -0.92
CA THR A 16 10.87 -8.12 -1.62
C THR A 16 11.55 -9.21 -0.78
N LEU A 17 11.37 -9.19 0.54
CA LEU A 17 11.93 -10.16 1.49
C LEU A 17 10.91 -11.22 1.94
N MET A 18 9.67 -11.13 1.46
CA MET A 18 8.56 -11.99 1.89
C MET A 18 8.48 -13.26 1.04
N SER A 19 8.09 -14.37 1.67
CA SER A 19 7.65 -15.59 0.97
C SER A 19 6.31 -15.38 0.28
N GLU A 20 5.96 -16.26 -0.67
CA GLU A 20 4.67 -16.20 -1.39
C GLU A 20 3.46 -16.15 -0.46
N ASN A 21 3.46 -16.97 0.61
CA ASN A 21 2.40 -16.98 1.62
C ASN A 21 2.29 -15.64 2.38
N GLU A 22 3.42 -14.98 2.65
CA GLU A 22 3.45 -13.68 3.30
C GLU A 22 3.01 -12.57 2.36
N ILE A 23 3.38 -12.65 1.08
CA ILE A 23 2.91 -11.75 0.03
C ILE A 23 1.38 -11.84 -0.08
N GLU A 24 0.80 -13.04 -0.11
CA GLU A 24 -0.65 -13.20 -0.23
C GLU A 24 -1.40 -12.59 0.96
N LYS A 25 -0.87 -12.76 2.18
CA LYS A 25 -1.40 -12.10 3.39
C LYS A 25 -1.26 -10.58 3.31
N THR A 26 -0.12 -10.08 2.85
CA THR A 26 0.15 -8.66 2.68
C THR A 26 -0.80 -8.03 1.65
N LEU A 27 -1.09 -8.71 0.55
CA LEU A 27 -2.06 -8.26 -0.45
C LEU A 27 -3.48 -8.14 0.14
N LYS A 28 -3.89 -9.07 1.00
CA LYS A 28 -5.18 -8.99 1.72
C LYS A 28 -5.22 -7.76 2.63
N ILE A 29 -4.17 -7.54 3.42
CA ILE A 29 -4.04 -6.36 4.30
C ILE A 29 -4.08 -5.06 3.49
N LEU A 30 -3.34 -4.95 2.39
CA LEU A 30 -3.30 -3.75 1.54
C LEU A 30 -4.68 -3.43 0.96
N ARG A 31 -5.42 -4.44 0.49
CA ARG A 31 -6.79 -4.24 -0.01
C ARG A 31 -7.71 -3.70 1.07
N ASP A 32 -7.60 -4.18 2.30
CA ASP A 32 -8.45 -3.72 3.40
C ASP A 32 -8.08 -2.32 3.88
N LEU A 33 -6.78 -2.00 3.95
CA LEU A 33 -6.32 -0.63 4.20
C LEU A 33 -6.82 0.34 3.12
N ALA A 34 -6.78 -0.06 1.85
CA ALA A 34 -7.22 0.78 0.74
C ALA A 34 -8.73 1.04 0.79
N LYS A 35 -9.54 0.04 1.17
CA LYS A 35 -10.98 0.22 1.44
C LYS A 35 -11.22 1.20 2.59
N ILE A 36 -10.47 1.08 3.70
CA ILE A 36 -10.58 2.01 4.84
C ILE A 36 -10.26 3.43 4.39
N LYS A 37 -9.16 3.63 3.65
CA LYS A 37 -8.77 4.94 3.14
C LYS A 37 -9.84 5.52 2.22
N LYS A 38 -10.37 4.72 1.29
CA LYS A 38 -11.44 5.14 0.38
C LYS A 38 -12.74 5.53 1.10
N ARG A 39 -13.04 4.90 2.24
CA ARG A 39 -14.19 5.29 3.10
C ARG A 39 -13.94 6.61 3.82
N LYS A 40 -12.70 6.89 4.23
CA LYS A 40 -12.31 8.13 4.91
C LYS A 40 -12.23 9.33 3.96
N ASP A 41 -11.78 9.11 2.73
CA ASP A 41 -11.65 10.16 1.72
C ASP A 41 -12.53 9.87 0.49
N LYS A 42 -13.61 10.64 0.38
CA LYS A 42 -14.58 10.52 -0.71
C LYS A 42 -14.01 10.99 -2.06
N ASN A 43 -12.93 11.78 -2.08
CA ASN A 43 -12.33 12.31 -3.29
C ASN A 43 -11.46 11.28 -4.03
N LEU A 44 -11.02 10.22 -3.36
CA LEU A 44 -10.27 9.13 -4.00
C LEU A 44 -11.15 8.44 -5.05
N LYS A 45 -10.69 8.31 -6.29
CA LYS A 45 -11.52 7.78 -7.39
C LYS A 45 -11.81 6.29 -7.24
N SER A 46 -10.80 5.49 -6.88
CA SER A 46 -10.96 4.04 -6.72
C SER A 46 -9.97 3.45 -5.71
N ILE A 47 -10.22 2.20 -5.29
CA ILE A 47 -9.25 1.41 -4.51
C ILE A 47 -7.96 1.20 -5.31
N LYS A 48 -8.06 1.04 -6.63
CA LYS A 48 -6.91 0.88 -7.52
C LYS A 48 -5.99 2.09 -7.44
N ASP A 49 -6.52 3.30 -7.52
CA ASP A 49 -5.70 4.53 -7.45
C ASP A 49 -4.94 4.65 -6.13
N VAL A 50 -5.53 4.17 -5.03
CA VAL A 50 -4.86 4.12 -3.71
C VAL A 50 -3.68 3.15 -3.73
N LEU A 51 -3.88 1.96 -4.29
CA LEU A 51 -2.84 0.94 -4.39
C LEU A 51 -1.72 1.37 -5.34
N ASP A 52 -2.07 1.95 -6.50
CA ASP A 52 -1.12 2.47 -7.48
C ASP A 52 -0.27 3.60 -6.85
N TYR A 53 -0.90 4.52 -6.10
CA TYR A 53 -0.18 5.55 -5.35
C TYR A 53 0.81 4.95 -4.35
N TRP A 54 0.41 3.96 -3.54
CA TRP A 54 1.31 3.32 -2.59
C TRP A 54 2.45 2.57 -3.27
N ALA A 55 2.20 1.90 -4.40
CA ALA A 55 3.23 1.20 -5.17
C ALA A 55 4.26 2.19 -5.74
N CYS A 56 3.81 3.30 -6.34
CA CYS A 56 4.70 4.35 -6.84
C CYS A 56 5.56 4.93 -5.72
N GLN A 57 4.95 5.25 -4.57
CA GLN A 57 5.70 5.79 -3.44
C GLN A 57 6.69 4.78 -2.85
N ALA A 58 6.30 3.51 -2.69
CA ALA A 58 7.21 2.47 -2.22
C ALA A 58 8.42 2.30 -3.15
N TYR A 59 8.21 2.36 -4.47
CA TYR A 59 9.29 2.34 -5.46
C TYR A 59 10.19 3.58 -5.36
N GLU A 60 9.62 4.77 -5.24
CA GLU A 60 10.41 6.00 -5.06
C GLU A 60 11.26 5.96 -3.79
N TYR A 61 10.72 5.43 -2.69
CA TYR A 61 11.46 5.28 -1.44
C TYR A 61 12.55 4.21 -1.53
N SER A 62 12.29 3.08 -2.19
CA SER A 62 13.31 2.04 -2.37
C SER A 62 14.43 2.46 -3.31
N MET A 63 14.17 3.38 -4.24
CA MET A 63 15.17 3.89 -5.18
C MET A 63 15.96 5.11 -4.67
N LYS A 64 15.43 5.83 -3.67
CA LYS A 64 16.13 6.93 -2.98
C LYS A 64 16.92 6.46 -1.76
N ALA A 65 16.86 5.17 -1.42
CA ALA A 65 17.55 4.54 -0.30
C ALA A 65 18.97 4.10 -0.66
#